data_AF-A0AA44A5N5-F1
#
_entry.id   AF-A0AA44A5N5-F1
#
_cell.length_a   1.000
_cell.length_b   1.000
_cell.length_c   1.000
_cell.angle_alpha   90.00
_cell.angle_beta   90.00
_cell.angle_gamma   90.00
#
_symmetry.space_group_name_H-M   'P 1'
#
loop_
_entity.id
_entity.type
_entity.pdbx_description
1 polymer ?
#
loop_
_entity_poly.entity_id
_entity_poly.type
_entity_poly.pdbx_seq_one_letter_code
_entity_poly.pdbx_strand_id
1 'polypeptide(L)'
;KKQQEILQEMDQTFDSNDDASVQNYENKASDDYYDVNDIKGTKSKDPKRRIPYMEIVGQVHGTYIIAQNEFGMYMIDQHAAQERIKYEYFRDKIGEVTNEVQDLLIPLTCHFSKDEQLVIDQYKNELQQVGIMLEHFGGHDYIVSSYPVWFPKDEVEEIIKDMIELILEEKKVDIKKLREDVAIMMSCK
;
A
#
# COMPACT_ATOMS: atom_id res chain seq x y z
N LYS A 1 24.21 -4.75 -38.20
CA LYS A 1 23.75 -5.35 -39.47
C LYS A 1 22.45 -6.13 -39.30
N LYS A 2 22.40 -7.19 -38.49
CA LYS A 2 21.17 -8.00 -38.27
C LYS A 2 19.95 -7.25 -37.68
N GLN A 3 20.17 -6.19 -36.89
CA GLN A 3 19.08 -5.34 -36.36
C GLN A 3 18.53 -4.33 -37.37
N GLN A 4 19.28 -3.98 -38.42
CA GLN A 4 18.82 -3.06 -39.46
C GLN A 4 18.01 -3.78 -40.55
N GLU A 5 18.25 -5.08 -40.75
CA GLU A 5 17.49 -5.91 -41.70
C GLU A 5 16.05 -6.19 -41.22
N ILE A 6 15.85 -6.39 -39.90
CA ILE A 6 14.52 -6.62 -39.31
C ILE A 6 13.62 -5.37 -39.43
N LEU A 7 14.22 -4.18 -39.36
CA LEU A 7 13.52 -2.90 -39.54
C LEU A 7 13.08 -2.66 -40.99
N GLN A 8 13.73 -3.27 -41.98
CA GLN A 8 13.35 -3.16 -43.40
C GLN A 8 12.27 -4.17 -43.81
N GLU A 9 12.22 -5.36 -43.18
CA GLU A 9 11.17 -6.35 -43.43
C GLU A 9 9.80 -5.93 -42.87
N MET A 10 9.76 -5.16 -41.78
CA MET A 10 8.51 -4.65 -41.21
C MET A 10 7.87 -3.53 -42.05
N ASP A 11 8.67 -2.75 -42.80
CA ASP A 11 8.19 -1.62 -43.60
C ASP A 11 7.56 -2.09 -44.94
N GLN A 12 7.98 -3.25 -45.45
CA GLN A 12 7.49 -3.81 -46.72
C GLN A 12 6.17 -4.58 -46.63
N THR A 13 5.69 -4.89 -45.42
CA THR A 13 4.43 -5.65 -45.21
C THR A 13 3.20 -4.76 -45.11
N PHE A 14 3.36 -3.43 -45.16
CA PHE A 14 2.26 -2.46 -45.01
C PHE A 14 1.66 -1.95 -46.34
N ASP A 15 2.24 -2.27 -47.50
CA ASP A 15 1.88 -1.63 -48.77
C ASP A 15 1.27 -2.57 -49.82
N SER A 16 0.64 -3.68 -49.40
CA SER A 16 0.00 -4.62 -50.32
C SER A 16 -1.15 -5.37 -49.67
N ASN A 17 -2.35 -4.77 -49.71
CA ASN A 17 -3.61 -5.44 -50.05
C ASN A 17 -4.77 -4.45 -49.92
N ASP A 18 -4.96 -3.66 -50.98
CA ASP A 18 -6.28 -3.13 -51.33
C ASP A 18 -7.12 -4.23 -51.99
N ASP A 19 -8.42 -4.19 -51.67
CA ASP A 19 -9.55 -4.81 -52.37
C ASP A 19 -10.07 -6.19 -51.88
N ALA A 20 -11.07 -6.16 -50.98
CA ALA A 20 -12.15 -7.14 -50.93
C ALA A 20 -13.38 -6.64 -50.13
N SER A 21 -14.38 -6.15 -50.87
CA SER A 21 -15.84 -6.17 -50.58
C SER A 21 -16.36 -5.79 -49.19
N VAL A 22 -17.00 -4.62 -49.14
CA VAL A 22 -17.94 -4.16 -48.10
C VAL A 22 -19.15 -5.10 -48.01
N GLN A 23 -19.35 -5.74 -46.86
CA GLN A 23 -20.66 -6.20 -46.42
C GLN A 23 -21.01 -5.52 -45.09
N ASN A 24 -21.97 -4.61 -45.16
CA ASN A 24 -22.57 -3.91 -44.03
C ASN A 24 -23.17 -4.91 -43.03
N TYR A 25 -22.61 -4.96 -41.82
CA TYR A 25 -23.32 -5.38 -40.63
C TYR A 25 -23.61 -4.14 -39.81
N GLU A 26 -24.84 -3.62 -39.95
CA GLU A 26 -25.39 -2.67 -38.99
C GLU A 26 -25.44 -3.36 -37.62
N ASN A 27 -24.64 -2.88 -36.67
CA ASN A 27 -24.95 -3.08 -35.26
C ASN A 27 -24.71 -1.78 -34.49
N LYS A 28 -25.84 -1.21 -34.07
CA LYS A 28 -25.97 -0.05 -33.20
C LYS A 28 -25.27 -0.28 -31.87
N ALA A 29 -24.33 0.58 -31.49
CA ALA A 29 -24.22 1.13 -30.15
C ALA A 29 -23.13 2.20 -30.09
N SER A 30 -23.57 3.44 -29.82
CA SER A 30 -22.85 4.59 -29.24
C SER A 30 -21.49 4.97 -29.83
N ASP A 31 -21.50 6.09 -30.55
CA ASP A 31 -20.36 6.96 -30.82
C ASP A 31 -19.68 7.38 -29.51
N ASP A 32 -18.66 6.65 -29.07
CA ASP A 32 -17.71 7.13 -28.07
C ASP A 32 -16.52 7.75 -28.82
N TYR A 33 -16.62 9.05 -29.07
CA TYR A 33 -15.53 9.86 -29.62
C TYR A 33 -14.47 10.06 -28.52
N TYR A 34 -13.32 9.40 -28.67
CA TYR A 34 -12.20 9.54 -27.75
C TYR A 34 -11.41 10.82 -28.05
N ASP A 35 -11.52 11.82 -27.17
CA ASP A 35 -10.65 13.00 -27.18
C ASP A 35 -9.26 12.61 -26.67
N VAL A 36 -8.27 12.72 -27.56
CA VAL A 36 -6.89 12.28 -27.37
C VAL A 36 -6.09 13.18 -26.41
N ASN A 37 -6.70 14.20 -25.83
CA ASN A 37 -6.01 15.22 -25.02
C ASN A 37 -6.12 15.06 -23.51
N ASP A 38 -6.81 14.05 -22.98
CA ASP A 38 -6.97 13.90 -21.53
C ASP A 38 -6.15 12.74 -20.95
N ILE A 39 -4.87 13.01 -20.67
CA ILE A 39 -3.99 12.15 -19.85
C ILE A 39 -4.47 12.12 -18.37
N LYS A 40 -5.59 12.77 -18.02
CA LYS A 40 -6.22 12.61 -16.71
C LYS A 40 -7.31 11.54 -16.78
N GLY A 41 -6.88 10.34 -16.40
CA GLY A 41 -7.67 9.14 -16.12
C GLY A 41 -9.19 9.31 -16.13
N THR A 42 -9.80 8.73 -17.16
CA THR A 42 -11.24 8.48 -17.23
C THR A 42 -11.67 7.69 -15.99
N LYS A 43 -12.39 8.36 -15.09
CA LYS A 43 -13.00 7.72 -13.92
C LYS A 43 -13.92 6.61 -14.44
N SER A 44 -13.73 5.38 -13.97
CA SER A 44 -14.67 4.32 -14.33
C SER A 44 -16.09 4.70 -13.90
N LYS A 45 -17.09 4.23 -14.66
CA LYS A 45 -18.51 4.42 -14.36
C LYS A 45 -18.97 3.71 -13.08
N ASP A 46 -18.10 2.91 -12.44
CA ASP A 46 -18.31 2.37 -11.10
C ASP A 46 -17.56 3.25 -10.08
N PRO A 47 -18.26 3.90 -9.12
CA PRO A 47 -17.62 4.74 -8.11
C PRO A 47 -16.59 3.99 -7.25
N LYS A 48 -16.57 2.65 -7.25
CA LYS A 48 -15.57 1.82 -6.56
C LYS A 48 -14.29 1.56 -7.36
N ARG A 49 -14.28 1.71 -8.69
CA ARG A 49 -13.09 1.50 -9.52
C ARG A 49 -12.62 2.83 -10.10
N ARG A 50 -11.66 3.48 -9.44
CA ARG A 50 -11.08 4.72 -10.00
C ARG A 50 -10.10 4.45 -11.14
N ILE A 51 -9.59 3.22 -11.24
CA ILE A 51 -8.65 2.78 -12.27
C ILE A 51 -9.39 1.79 -13.19
N PRO A 52 -9.36 1.99 -14.52
CA PRO A 52 -9.91 1.03 -15.48
C PRO A 52 -9.24 -0.33 -15.37
N TYR A 53 -9.91 -1.39 -15.86
CA TYR A 53 -9.28 -2.71 -15.94
C TYR A 53 -8.00 -2.63 -16.77
N MET A 54 -6.97 -3.35 -16.34
CA MET A 54 -5.70 -3.45 -17.06
C MET A 54 -5.32 -4.93 -17.15
N GLU A 55 -4.91 -5.34 -18.34
CA GLU A 55 -4.35 -6.66 -18.59
C GLU A 55 -2.83 -6.63 -18.35
N ILE A 56 -2.32 -7.59 -17.58
CA ILE A 56 -0.88 -7.68 -17.29
C ILE A 56 -0.19 -8.30 -18.50
N VAL A 57 0.75 -7.55 -19.09
CA VAL A 57 1.54 -8.01 -20.24
C VAL A 57 2.81 -8.72 -19.77
N GLY A 58 3.44 -8.21 -18.70
CA GLY A 58 4.66 -8.81 -18.17
C GLY A 58 5.33 -7.99 -17.08
N GLN A 59 6.55 -8.38 -16.73
CA GLN A 59 7.38 -7.72 -15.73
C GLN A 59 8.76 -7.43 -16.32
N VAL A 60 9.33 -6.27 -15.96
CA VAL A 60 10.66 -5.83 -16.38
C VAL A 60 11.58 -5.78 -15.17
N HIS A 61 12.72 -6.47 -15.27
CA HIS A 61 13.79 -6.54 -14.27
C HIS A 61 13.37 -6.92 -12.84
N GLY A 62 12.17 -7.49 -12.67
CA GLY A 62 11.67 -7.78 -11.34
C GLY A 62 11.30 -6.52 -10.55
N THR A 63 11.07 -5.37 -11.19
CA THR A 63 10.82 -4.07 -10.53
C THR A 63 9.58 -3.37 -11.07
N TYR A 64 9.33 -3.48 -12.37
CA TYR A 64 8.19 -2.83 -13.01
C TYR A 64 7.21 -3.85 -13.57
N ILE A 65 5.91 -3.61 -13.34
CA ILE A 65 4.82 -4.35 -14.00
C ILE A 65 4.39 -3.54 -15.22
N ILE A 66 4.33 -4.20 -16.37
CA ILE A 66 3.79 -3.63 -17.60
C ILE A 66 2.37 -4.14 -17.80
N ALA A 67 1.42 -3.22 -17.93
CA ALA A 67 0.02 -3.52 -18.14
C ALA A 67 -0.54 -2.68 -19.29
N GLN A 68 -1.63 -3.13 -19.91
CA GLN A 68 -2.29 -2.42 -21.00
C GLN A 68 -3.81 -2.39 -20.83
N ASN A 69 -4.46 -1.41 -21.45
CA ASN A 69 -5.90 -1.40 -21.67
C ASN A 69 -6.24 -0.59 -22.94
N GLU A 70 -7.52 -0.34 -23.18
CA GLU A 70 -8.03 0.44 -24.33
C GLU A 70 -7.47 1.87 -24.41
N PHE A 71 -6.97 2.43 -23.29
CA PHE A 71 -6.37 3.77 -23.22
C PHE A 71 -4.84 3.76 -23.41
N GLY A 72 -4.19 2.60 -23.44
CA GLY A 72 -2.75 2.47 -23.71
C GLY A 72 -1.98 1.59 -22.73
N MET A 73 -0.68 1.85 -22.61
CA MET A 73 0.26 1.09 -21.79
C MET A 73 0.55 1.82 -20.46
N TYR A 74 0.64 1.04 -19.39
CA TYR A 74 1.00 1.47 -18.04
C TYR A 74 2.28 0.76 -17.60
N MET A 75 3.15 1.51 -16.94
CA MET A 75 4.33 0.99 -16.26
C MET A 75 4.22 1.32 -14.78
N ILE A 76 4.19 0.28 -13.95
CA ILE A 76 3.93 0.40 -12.51
C ILE A 76 5.19 -0.01 -11.76
N ASP A 77 5.71 0.88 -10.92
CA ASP A 77 6.74 0.52 -9.93
C ASP A 77 6.09 -0.36 -8.86
N GLN A 78 6.52 -1.62 -8.78
CA GLN A 78 5.93 -2.59 -7.86
C GLN A 78 6.19 -2.23 -6.39
N HIS A 79 7.32 -1.61 -6.07
CA HIS A 79 7.71 -1.28 -4.70
C HIS A 79 6.84 -0.13 -4.21
N ALA A 80 6.81 0.98 -4.95
CA ALA A 80 5.95 2.12 -4.61
C ALA A 80 4.46 1.74 -4.59
N ALA A 81 4.02 0.85 -5.50
CA ALA A 81 2.65 0.36 -5.49
C ALA A 81 2.34 -0.49 -4.24
N GLN A 82 3.25 -1.38 -3.85
CA GLN A 82 3.09 -2.21 -2.66
C GLN A 82 3.04 -1.36 -1.39
N GLU A 83 3.94 -0.39 -1.26
CA GLU A 83 3.95 0.57 -0.14
C GLU A 83 2.63 1.36 -0.08
N ARG A 84 2.13 1.85 -1.22
CA ARG A 84 0.87 2.60 -1.27
C ARG A 84 -0.33 1.75 -0.85
N ILE A 85 -0.37 0.49 -1.28
CA ILE A 85 -1.41 -0.47 -0.89
C ILE A 85 -1.34 -0.76 0.61
N LYS A 86 -0.13 -1.02 1.15
CA LYS A 86 0.09 -1.23 2.59
C LYS A 86 -0.37 -0.01 3.39
N TYR A 87 0.05 1.19 3.01
CA TYR A 87 -0.33 2.42 3.69
C TYR A 87 -1.85 2.62 3.73
N GLU A 88 -2.56 2.45 2.61
CA GLU A 88 -4.02 2.61 2.59
C GLU A 88 -4.72 1.52 3.42
N TYR A 89 -4.23 0.28 3.37
CA TYR A 89 -4.72 -0.81 4.23
C TYR A 89 -4.57 -0.47 5.71
N PHE A 90 -3.38 -0.03 6.13
CA PHE A 90 -3.13 0.34 7.51
C PHE A 90 -3.91 1.59 7.92
N ARG A 91 -3.96 2.63 7.06
CA ARG A 91 -4.74 3.85 7.32
C ARG A 91 -6.22 3.55 7.56
N ASP A 92 -6.80 2.70 6.72
CA ASP A 92 -8.22 2.33 6.85
C ASP A 92 -8.44 1.44 8.09
N LYS A 93 -7.54 0.49 8.38
CA LYS A 93 -7.61 -0.35 9.60
C LYS A 93 -7.40 0.42 10.91
N ILE A 94 -6.63 1.50 10.85
CA ILE A 94 -6.41 2.43 11.96
C ILE A 94 -7.58 3.39 12.16
N GLY A 95 -8.21 3.78 11.06
CA GLY A 95 -9.39 4.65 11.04
C GLY A 95 -10.68 3.91 11.43
N GLU A 96 -10.79 2.63 11.09
CA GLU A 96 -11.79 1.72 11.66
C GLU A 96 -11.44 1.49 13.14
N VAL A 97 -12.29 1.97 14.04
CA VAL A 97 -12.11 1.84 15.50
C VAL A 97 -12.39 0.40 15.93
N THR A 98 -11.66 -0.57 15.39
CA THR A 98 -11.64 -1.95 15.87
C THR A 98 -10.41 -2.09 16.74
N ASN A 99 -10.57 -1.88 18.05
CA ASN A 99 -9.55 -2.15 19.06
C ASN A 99 -9.39 -3.67 19.30
N GLU A 100 -9.40 -4.45 18.22
CA GLU A 100 -9.18 -5.90 18.30
C GLU A 100 -7.70 -6.14 18.60
N VAL A 101 -7.46 -6.84 19.69
CA VAL A 101 -6.14 -7.19 20.19
C VAL A 101 -5.91 -8.69 20.08
N GLN A 102 -4.65 -9.06 19.88
CA GLN A 102 -4.15 -10.41 19.94
C GLN A 102 -3.08 -10.50 21.02
N ASP A 103 -3.13 -11.57 21.81
CA ASP A 103 -2.12 -11.82 22.84
C ASP A 103 -0.83 -12.34 22.22
N LEU A 104 0.30 -11.94 22.81
CA LEU A 104 1.60 -12.50 22.53
C LEU A 104 1.69 -13.91 23.12
N LEU A 105 2.21 -14.86 22.34
CA LEU A 105 2.51 -16.21 22.84
C LEU A 105 3.56 -16.18 23.96
N ILE A 106 4.50 -15.26 23.84
CA ILE A 106 5.56 -15.00 24.82
C ILE A 106 5.51 -13.49 25.10
N PRO A 107 5.15 -13.07 26.33
CA PRO A 107 5.15 -11.65 26.66
C PRO A 107 6.53 -11.01 26.50
N LEU A 108 6.57 -9.77 26.00
CA LEU A 108 7.80 -9.02 25.77
C LEU A 108 8.13 -8.18 27.00
N THR A 109 9.34 -8.31 27.55
CA THR A 109 9.80 -7.44 28.64
C THR A 109 10.50 -6.21 28.07
N CYS A 110 10.07 -5.03 28.50
CA CYS A 110 10.66 -3.73 28.19
C CYS A 110 11.27 -3.12 29.46
N HIS A 111 12.47 -2.59 29.34
CA HIS A 111 13.20 -1.95 30.42
C HIS A 111 13.31 -0.45 30.14
N PHE A 112 12.93 0.38 31.10
CA PHE A 112 12.98 1.84 30.98
C PHE A 112 13.90 2.46 32.03
N SER A 113 14.44 3.62 31.71
CA SER A 113 15.00 4.53 32.70
C SER A 113 13.89 5.20 33.52
N LYS A 114 14.27 5.87 34.61
CA LYS A 114 13.33 6.63 35.46
C LYS A 114 12.57 7.71 34.69
N ASP A 115 13.25 8.38 33.77
CA ASP A 115 12.67 9.47 33.01
C ASP A 115 11.72 8.94 31.93
N GLU A 116 12.08 7.83 31.27
CA GLU A 116 11.24 7.15 30.29
C GLU A 116 9.99 6.54 30.93
N GLN A 117 10.11 5.96 32.13
CA GLN A 117 8.97 5.42 32.87
C GLN A 117 7.88 6.49 33.08
N LEU A 118 8.28 7.71 33.41
CA LEU A 118 7.33 8.82 33.63
C LEU A 118 6.55 9.17 32.35
N VAL A 119 7.21 9.09 31.19
CA VAL A 119 6.57 9.27 29.88
C VAL A 119 5.65 8.08 29.57
N ILE A 120 6.09 6.85 29.79
CA ILE A 120 5.29 5.64 29.52
C ILE A 120 4.04 5.61 30.39
N ASP A 121 4.15 5.95 31.67
CA ASP A 121 2.99 6.03 32.57
C ASP A 121 1.99 7.12 32.14
N GLN A 122 2.48 8.22 31.56
CA GLN A 122 1.62 9.28 31.01
C GLN A 122 0.84 8.81 29.78
N TYR A 123 1.49 8.04 28.88
CA TYR A 123 0.91 7.59 27.60
C TYR A 123 0.35 6.16 27.63
N LYS A 124 0.26 5.55 28.81
CA LYS A 124 -0.17 4.17 28.98
C LYS A 124 -1.57 3.93 28.43
N ASN A 125 -2.48 4.88 28.63
CA ASN A 125 -3.87 4.76 28.17
C ASN A 125 -3.95 4.83 26.64
N GLU A 126 -3.14 5.69 26.02
CA GLU A 126 -3.04 5.88 24.58
C GLU A 126 -2.48 4.61 23.93
N LEU A 127 -1.43 4.03 24.51
CA LEU A 127 -0.88 2.74 24.08
C LEU A 127 -1.92 1.62 24.14
N GLN A 128 -2.68 1.55 25.24
CA GLN A 128 -3.78 0.60 25.39
C GLN A 128 -4.88 0.81 24.34
N GLN A 129 -5.20 2.05 24.00
CA GLN A 129 -6.17 2.38 22.95
C GLN A 129 -5.70 2.03 21.54
N VAL A 130 -4.39 1.97 21.30
CA VAL A 130 -3.84 1.46 20.04
C VAL A 130 -3.84 -0.07 20.04
N GLY A 131 -3.87 -0.71 21.21
CA GLY A 131 -3.96 -2.16 21.40
C GLY A 131 -2.73 -2.80 22.03
N ILE A 132 -1.79 -1.97 22.52
CA ILE A 132 -0.59 -2.40 23.24
C ILE A 132 -0.87 -2.36 24.74
N MET A 133 -0.96 -3.54 25.36
CA MET A 133 -1.18 -3.65 26.81
C MET A 133 0.15 -3.74 27.55
N LEU A 134 0.51 -2.67 28.25
CA LEU A 134 1.70 -2.58 29.10
C LEU A 134 1.35 -2.77 30.58
N GLU A 135 1.94 -3.78 31.20
CA GLU A 135 1.80 -4.07 32.62
C GLU A 135 3.10 -3.82 33.36
N HIS A 136 3.03 -3.15 34.51
CA HIS A 136 4.23 -2.87 35.28
C HIS A 136 4.74 -4.15 35.97
N PHE A 137 6.03 -4.46 35.79
CA PHE A 137 6.70 -5.65 36.30
C PHE A 137 7.85 -5.28 37.26
N GLY A 138 7.58 -4.36 38.19
CA GLY A 138 8.53 -3.99 39.23
C GLY A 138 9.70 -3.12 38.74
N GLY A 139 10.25 -2.30 39.64
CA GLY A 139 11.34 -1.38 39.30
C GLY A 139 10.94 -0.40 38.20
N HIS A 140 11.61 -0.49 37.05
CA HIS A 140 11.32 0.29 35.84
C HIS A 140 10.99 -0.61 34.64
N ASP A 141 10.56 -1.85 34.92
CA ASP A 141 10.29 -2.86 33.91
C ASP A 141 8.80 -2.97 33.63
N TYR A 142 8.46 -3.26 32.38
CA TYR A 142 7.10 -3.48 31.92
C TYR A 142 7.03 -4.73 31.04
N ILE A 143 5.88 -5.38 31.05
CA ILE A 143 5.57 -6.51 30.20
C ILE A 143 4.51 -6.08 29.20
N VAL A 144 4.74 -6.37 27.93
CA VAL A 144 3.74 -6.27 26.87
C VAL A 144 3.09 -7.63 26.69
N SER A 145 1.77 -7.71 26.84
CA SER A 145 1.00 -8.95 26.75
C SER A 145 0.16 -9.06 25.49
N SER A 146 -0.25 -7.93 24.90
CA SER A 146 -1.10 -7.89 23.71
C SER A 146 -0.66 -6.83 22.71
N TYR A 147 -1.06 -7.02 21.46
CA TYR A 147 -0.85 -6.10 20.34
C TYR A 147 -2.06 -6.08 19.40
N PRO A 148 -2.17 -5.12 18.47
CA PRO A 148 -3.31 -5.01 17.58
C PRO A 148 -3.32 -6.08 16.49
N VAL A 149 -4.48 -6.63 16.13
CA VAL A 149 -4.62 -7.73 15.15
C VAL A 149 -4.05 -7.40 13.77
N TRP A 150 -4.02 -6.11 13.40
CA TRP A 150 -3.53 -5.66 12.09
C TRP A 150 -2.01 -5.59 12.00
N PHE A 151 -1.25 -5.85 13.07
CA PHE A 151 0.21 -5.91 12.97
C PHE A 151 0.67 -7.10 12.12
N PRO A 152 1.70 -6.93 11.28
CA PRO A 152 2.41 -8.05 10.66
C PRO A 152 2.98 -8.98 11.73
N LYS A 153 2.63 -10.27 11.68
CA LYS A 153 3.00 -11.26 12.70
C LYS A 153 4.51 -11.44 12.87
N ASP A 154 5.26 -11.27 11.78
CA ASP A 154 6.71 -11.54 11.76
C ASP A 154 7.53 -10.37 12.34
N GLU A 155 6.92 -9.20 12.55
CA GLU A 155 7.61 -7.97 12.94
C GLU A 155 7.02 -7.31 14.20
N VAL A 156 6.11 -8.00 14.90
CA VAL A 156 5.37 -7.47 16.06
C VAL A 156 6.31 -6.90 17.12
N GLU A 157 7.36 -7.62 17.49
CA GLU A 157 8.29 -7.18 18.53
C GLU A 157 9.04 -5.90 18.17
N GLU A 158 9.48 -5.79 16.91
CA GLU A 158 10.16 -4.60 16.43
C GLU A 158 9.23 -3.41 16.40
N ILE A 159 8.02 -3.59 15.86
CA ILE A 159 7.00 -2.54 15.78
C ILE A 159 6.64 -2.02 17.17
N ILE A 160 6.48 -2.89 18.16
CA ILE A 160 6.20 -2.47 19.55
C ILE A 160 7.34 -1.60 20.09
N LYS A 161 8.59 -1.98 19.84
CA LYS A 161 9.77 -1.20 20.28
C LYS A 161 9.83 0.15 19.58
N ASP A 162 9.70 0.16 18.24
CA ASP A 162 9.69 1.38 17.43
C ASP A 162 8.58 2.34 17.88
N MET A 163 7.40 1.80 18.20
CA MET A 163 6.28 2.57 18.76
C MET A 163 6.58 3.20 20.12
N ILE A 164 7.19 2.43 21.02
CA ILE A 164 7.56 2.91 22.34
C ILE A 164 8.61 4.02 22.21
N GLU A 165 9.62 3.83 21.35
CA GLU A 165 10.67 4.82 21.09
C GLU A 165 10.08 6.13 20.55
N LEU A 166 9.15 6.06 19.59
CA LEU A 166 8.47 7.25 19.04
C LEU A 166 7.77 8.08 20.14
N ILE A 167 7.13 7.42 21.12
CA ILE A 167 6.46 8.09 22.24
C ILE A 167 7.48 8.75 23.18
N LEU A 168 8.60 8.08 23.43
CA LEU A 168 9.68 8.60 24.26
C LEU A 168 10.33 9.84 23.63
N GLU A 169 10.44 9.88 22.30
CA GLU A 169 10.98 11.00 21.55
C GLU A 169 10.01 12.20 21.46
N GLU A 170 8.78 11.99 21.00
CA GLU A 170 7.87 13.11 20.69
C GLU A 170 7.23 13.76 21.92
N LYS A 171 7.17 13.08 23.08
CA LYS A 171 6.63 13.55 24.39
C LYS A 171 5.22 14.19 24.37
N LYS A 172 4.56 14.27 23.21
CA LYS A 172 3.20 14.77 22.94
C LYS A 172 2.62 13.98 21.78
N VAL A 173 1.73 13.05 22.11
CA VAL A 173 1.23 12.10 21.13
C VAL A 173 -0.30 12.16 21.10
N ASP A 174 -0.86 12.54 19.94
CA ASP A 174 -2.27 12.31 19.63
C ASP A 174 -2.42 10.88 19.13
N ILE A 175 -3.42 10.15 19.61
CA ILE A 175 -3.72 8.78 19.19
C ILE A 175 -3.85 8.67 17.68
N LYS A 176 -4.47 9.65 17.02
CA LYS A 176 -4.64 9.61 15.56
C LYS A 176 -3.29 9.73 14.85
N LYS A 177 -2.44 10.64 15.32
CA LYS A 177 -1.10 10.85 14.77
C LYS A 177 -0.21 9.63 15.04
N LEU A 178 -0.24 9.09 16.26
CA LEU A 178 0.50 7.88 16.62
C LEU A 178 0.16 6.72 15.69
N ARG A 179 -1.14 6.47 15.48
CA ARG A 179 -1.56 5.38 14.61
C ARG A 179 -1.10 5.63 13.17
N GLU A 180 -1.17 6.87 12.68
CA GLU A 180 -0.67 7.23 11.34
C GLU A 180 0.85 7.02 11.20
N ASP A 181 1.64 7.49 12.17
CA ASP A 181 3.09 7.32 12.19
C ASP A 181 3.47 5.83 12.20
N VAL A 182 2.71 5.02 12.96
CA VAL A 182 2.88 3.56 13.00
C VAL A 182 2.53 2.88 11.68
N ALA A 183 1.45 3.30 11.02
CA ALA A 183 1.12 2.82 9.67
C ALA A 183 2.23 3.13 8.68
N ILE A 184 2.82 4.32 8.76
CA ILE A 184 3.94 4.74 7.90
C ILE A 184 5.13 3.82 8.14
N MET A 185 5.53 3.61 9.40
CA MET A 185 6.63 2.71 9.75
C MET A 185 6.42 1.29 9.21
N MET A 186 5.21 0.72 9.36
CA MET A 186 4.88 -0.60 8.82
C MET A 186 4.85 -0.67 7.28
N SER A 187 4.52 0.45 6.62
CA SER A 187 4.43 0.47 5.15
C SER A 187 5.81 0.41 4.48
N CYS A 188 6.84 0.91 5.16
CA CYS A 188 8.23 0.97 4.70
C CYS A 188 9.06 -0.29 5.04
N LYS A 189 8.49 -1.24 5.79
CA LYS A 189 9.10 -2.57 6.02
C LYS A 189 8.65 -3.57 4.96
#